data_AF-A0AB39XQZ8-F1
#
_entry.id   AF-A0AB39XQZ8-F1
#
_cell.length_a   1.000
_cell.length_b   1.000
_cell.length_c   1.000
_cell.angle_alpha   90.00
_cell.angle_beta   90.00
_cell.angle_gamma   90.00
#
_symmetry.space_group_name_H-M   'P 1'
#
loop_
_entity.id
_entity.type
_entity.pdbx_description
1 polymer ?
#
loop_
_entity_poly.entity_id
_entity_poly.type
_entity_poly.pdbx_seq_one_letter_code
_entity_poly.pdbx_strand_id
1 'polypeptide(L)'
;MTKSVAYVMLEDGHFPNMGVLIEALRVRHPGLRWESTERGSSVDADGPMFIRAGDHLVAILLMPAPLPFDQQLWERTLSVWPDAFHAVDRHRAHLIISTMGSAEKNAGTTELGLVESARLTTAVVGGVLEAQRGCLGVVWCGNVGRSPEMWLEQSGRSFTPFPDHPFGLWMEIVPFRCGETVGAYTVGLSAFTGREIEFEVDGLDERVVIGRVAQLASFVIANGIGTELASGAVFEADSEIEHRVAVLHRNSRFNIGPVITFSSVGDRPGKQKNLRGHSYLDRPKSSVAGHVGQGWALRPGKS
;
A
#
# COMPACT_ATOMS: atom_id res chain seq x y z
N MET A 1 -7.82 12.21 6.70
CA MET A 1 -6.94 11.31 5.94
C MET A 1 -6.95 11.77 4.49
N THR A 2 -5.79 11.82 3.84
CA THR A 2 -5.62 12.31 2.47
C THR A 2 -6.04 11.23 1.47
N LYS A 3 -6.77 11.62 0.41
CA LYS A 3 -7.13 10.71 -0.69
C LYS A 3 -5.87 10.22 -1.40
N SER A 4 -5.93 9.03 -2.00
CA SER A 4 -4.81 8.47 -2.76
C SER A 4 -4.43 9.37 -3.93
N VAL A 5 -3.18 9.81 -3.97
CA VAL A 5 -2.60 10.62 -5.04
C VAL A 5 -1.42 9.87 -5.63
N ALA A 6 -1.37 9.78 -6.96
CA ALA A 6 -0.22 9.25 -7.69
C ALA A 6 0.43 10.36 -8.51
N TYR A 7 1.76 10.29 -8.63
CA TYR A 7 2.55 11.18 -9.46
C TYR A 7 3.22 10.36 -10.55
N VAL A 8 2.81 10.54 -11.81
CA VAL A 8 3.44 9.90 -12.96
C VAL A 8 4.58 10.80 -13.44
N MET A 9 5.81 10.33 -13.32
CA MET A 9 7.00 11.05 -13.76
C MET A 9 7.08 11.04 -15.27
N LEU A 10 7.35 12.20 -15.87
CA LEU A 10 7.47 12.39 -17.31
C LEU A 10 8.83 12.95 -17.69
N GLU A 11 9.34 12.50 -18.83
CA GLU A 11 10.48 13.11 -19.50
C GLU A 11 10.10 14.45 -20.15
N ASP A 12 8.90 14.52 -20.74
CA ASP A 12 8.33 15.72 -21.35
C ASP A 12 6.92 16.00 -20.83
N GLY A 13 6.62 17.26 -20.51
CA GLY A 13 5.35 17.65 -19.89
C GLY A 13 4.21 17.77 -20.89
N HIS A 14 3.45 16.70 -21.09
CA HIS A 14 2.20 16.72 -21.85
C HIS A 14 1.16 15.74 -21.29
N PHE A 15 -0.11 16.02 -21.55
CA PHE A 15 -1.20 15.08 -21.25
C PHE A 15 -1.21 13.88 -22.21
N PRO A 16 -1.76 12.73 -21.80
CA PRO A 16 -2.05 11.63 -22.70
C PRO A 16 -3.15 12.02 -23.69
N ASN A 17 -3.21 11.35 -24.84
CA ASN A 17 -4.40 11.47 -25.69
C ASN A 17 -5.61 10.87 -24.97
N MET A 18 -6.65 11.68 -24.73
CA MET A 18 -7.85 11.25 -23.99
C MET A 18 -8.53 10.02 -24.61
N GLY A 19 -8.68 9.97 -25.93
CA GLY A 19 -9.32 8.85 -26.61
C GLY A 19 -8.54 7.54 -26.42
N VAL A 20 -7.21 7.60 -26.55
CA VAL A 20 -6.32 6.46 -26.32
C VAL A 20 -6.35 6.02 -24.86
N LEU A 21 -6.38 6.97 -23.92
CA LEU A 21 -6.47 6.69 -22.49
C LEU A 21 -7.78 5.99 -22.12
N ILE A 22 -8.91 6.51 -22.59
CA ILE A 22 -10.22 5.89 -22.33
C ILE A 22 -10.28 4.48 -22.92
N GLU A 23 -9.73 4.27 -24.12
CA GLU A 23 -9.69 2.94 -24.71
C GLU A 23 -8.78 1.98 -23.93
N ALA A 24 -7.59 2.43 -23.53
CA ALA A 24 -6.69 1.65 -22.67
C ALA A 24 -7.38 1.23 -21.36
N LEU A 25 -8.13 2.13 -20.74
CA LEU A 25 -8.88 1.83 -19.51
C LEU A 25 -9.99 0.80 -19.73
N ARG A 26 -10.71 0.89 -20.85
CA ARG A 26 -11.76 -0.09 -21.21
C ARG A 26 -11.18 -1.49 -21.47
N VAL A 27 -10.06 -1.57 -22.17
CA VAL A 27 -9.37 -2.84 -22.45
C VAL A 27 -8.85 -3.46 -21.16
N ARG A 28 -8.20 -2.66 -20.31
CA ARG A 28 -7.56 -3.15 -19.07
C ARG A 28 -8.57 -3.43 -17.95
N HIS A 29 -9.68 -2.69 -17.91
CA HIS A 29 -10.69 -2.76 -16.86
C HIS A 29 -12.12 -2.73 -17.42
N PRO A 30 -12.54 -3.79 -18.14
CA PRO A 30 -13.84 -3.83 -18.82
C PRO A 30 -15.05 -3.86 -17.87
N GLY A 31 -14.84 -4.16 -16.59
CA GLY A 31 -15.89 -4.19 -15.56
C GLY A 31 -16.37 -2.82 -15.06
N LEU A 32 -15.76 -1.72 -15.52
CA LEU A 32 -16.14 -0.36 -15.15
C LEU A 32 -16.45 0.49 -16.39
N ARG A 33 -17.40 1.41 -16.23
CA ARG A 33 -17.74 2.40 -17.26
C ARG A 33 -16.73 3.55 -17.23
N TRP A 34 -15.97 3.71 -18.31
CA TRP A 34 -14.96 4.77 -18.48
C TRP A 34 -15.41 5.79 -19.53
N GLU A 35 -15.46 7.06 -19.14
CA GLU A 35 -15.90 8.15 -20.00
C GLU A 35 -15.04 9.40 -19.81
N SER A 36 -14.76 10.10 -20.91
CA SER A 36 -14.23 11.45 -20.84
C SER A 36 -15.32 12.40 -20.39
N THR A 37 -15.03 13.25 -19.41
CA THR A 37 -15.94 14.35 -19.08
C THR A 37 -15.61 15.50 -20.01
N GLU A 38 -16.22 15.56 -21.20
CA GLU A 38 -16.14 16.76 -22.02
C GLU A 38 -16.86 17.91 -21.30
N ARG A 39 -16.18 19.03 -21.09
CA ARG A 39 -16.86 20.30 -20.77
C ARG A 39 -16.35 21.38 -21.71
N GLY A 40 -17.30 21.92 -22.48
CA GLY A 40 -17.37 23.31 -22.92
C GLY A 40 -16.18 23.82 -23.74
N SER A 41 -16.48 24.29 -24.93
CA SER A 41 -15.60 25.08 -25.80
C SER A 41 -14.87 26.23 -25.07
N SER A 42 -13.74 25.93 -24.44
CA SER A 42 -12.64 26.85 -24.17
C SER A 42 -11.38 26.00 -24.01
N VAL A 43 -10.63 25.93 -25.11
CA VAL A 43 -9.38 25.21 -25.26
C VAL A 43 -8.29 25.96 -24.49
N ASP A 44 -8.16 25.67 -23.20
CA ASP A 44 -6.86 25.82 -22.53
C ASP A 44 -6.23 24.44 -22.54
N ALA A 45 -5.20 24.26 -23.36
CA ALA A 45 -4.40 23.02 -23.44
C ALA A 45 -3.75 22.66 -22.09
N ASP A 46 -3.71 23.61 -21.15
CA ASP A 46 -3.08 23.52 -19.84
C ASP A 46 -4.06 23.18 -18.69
N GLY A 47 -5.36 23.02 -18.98
CA GLY A 47 -6.38 22.71 -17.98
C GLY A 47 -6.34 21.25 -17.47
N PRO A 48 -6.89 20.96 -16.28
CA PRO A 48 -6.95 19.60 -15.75
C PRO A 48 -7.84 18.70 -16.63
N MET A 49 -7.41 17.46 -16.80
CA MET A 49 -8.16 16.41 -17.48
C MET A 49 -9.03 15.65 -16.48
N PHE A 50 -10.29 15.36 -16.86
CA PHE A 50 -11.23 14.63 -16.02
C PHE A 50 -11.78 13.37 -16.69
N ILE A 51 -11.70 12.26 -15.96
CA ILE A 51 -12.22 10.96 -16.37
C ILE A 51 -13.31 10.54 -15.39
N ARG A 52 -14.42 10.06 -15.93
CA ARG A 52 -15.47 9.42 -15.14
C ARG A 52 -15.26 7.92 -15.13
N ALA A 53 -15.27 7.34 -13.92
CA ALA A 53 -15.18 5.91 -13.65
C ALA A 53 -16.43 5.49 -12.86
N GLY A 54 -17.44 4.96 -13.54
CA GLY A 54 -18.77 4.79 -12.95
C GLY A 54 -19.34 6.13 -12.49
N ASP A 55 -19.61 6.29 -11.19
CA ASP A 55 -20.11 7.54 -10.62
C ASP A 55 -19.03 8.41 -9.97
N HIS A 56 -17.76 8.03 -10.14
CA HIS A 56 -16.62 8.74 -9.56
C HIS A 56 -15.86 9.53 -10.60
N LEU A 57 -15.32 10.66 -10.18
CA LEU A 57 -14.46 11.50 -11.01
C LEU A 57 -13.00 11.23 -10.64
N VAL A 58 -12.13 11.17 -11.63
CA VAL A 58 -10.68 11.16 -11.46
C VAL A 58 -10.12 12.35 -12.20
N ALA A 59 -9.29 13.14 -11.52
CA ALA A 59 -8.57 14.24 -12.14
C ALA A 59 -7.14 13.85 -12.44
N ILE A 60 -6.65 14.35 -13.56
CA ILE A 60 -5.28 14.28 -14.03
C ILE A 60 -4.84 15.73 -14.25
N LEU A 61 -3.87 16.20 -13.47
CA LEU A 61 -3.29 17.54 -13.61
C LEU A 61 -1.86 17.40 -14.12
N LEU A 62 -1.44 18.30 -15.01
CA LEU A 62 -0.05 18.38 -15.44
C LEU A 62 0.68 19.44 -14.60
N MET A 63 1.82 19.06 -14.03
CA MET A 63 2.76 19.97 -13.41
C MET A 63 4.03 20.04 -14.26
N PRO A 64 4.36 21.19 -14.86
CA PRO A 64 5.53 21.36 -15.72
C PRO A 64 6.82 21.55 -14.90
N ALA A 65 6.99 20.74 -13.86
CA ALA A 65 8.17 20.73 -13.01
C ALA A 65 8.38 19.32 -12.44
N PRO A 66 9.63 18.92 -12.17
CA PRO A 66 9.88 17.66 -11.48
C PRO A 66 9.40 17.75 -10.02
N LEU A 67 9.13 16.59 -9.43
CA LEU A 67 8.95 16.44 -8.00
C LEU A 67 10.25 16.84 -7.28
N PRO A 68 10.17 17.41 -6.06
CA PRO A 68 11.34 17.61 -5.21
C PRO A 68 12.11 16.29 -5.02
N PHE A 69 13.44 16.37 -5.07
CA PHE A 69 14.30 15.20 -4.89
C PHE A 69 14.28 14.70 -3.45
N ASP A 70 13.97 13.41 -3.26
CA ASP A 70 14.02 12.71 -1.97
C ASP A 70 14.98 11.53 -2.07
N GLN A 71 16.18 11.69 -1.51
CA GLN A 71 17.22 10.65 -1.54
C GLN A 71 16.75 9.33 -0.89
N GLN A 72 16.02 9.40 0.22
CA GLN A 72 15.62 8.21 0.97
C GLN A 72 14.59 7.40 0.18
N LEU A 73 13.67 8.06 -0.52
CA LEU A 73 12.72 7.40 -1.41
C LEU A 73 13.42 6.58 -2.48
N TRP A 74 14.37 7.20 -3.18
CA TRP A 74 15.05 6.56 -4.30
C TRP A 74 15.99 5.44 -3.86
N GLU A 75 16.72 5.62 -2.74
CA GLU A 75 17.57 4.56 -2.17
C GLU A 75 16.77 3.31 -1.79
N ARG A 76 15.59 3.46 -1.17
CA ARG A 76 14.73 2.30 -0.84
C ARG A 76 14.21 1.59 -2.09
N THR A 77 13.82 2.39 -3.09
CA THR A 77 13.23 1.91 -4.34
C THR A 77 14.20 1.04 -5.15
N LEU A 78 15.52 1.24 -5.03
CA LEU A 78 16.54 0.49 -5.79
C LEU A 78 16.46 -1.03 -5.65
N SER A 79 15.95 -1.53 -4.52
CA SER A 79 15.79 -2.97 -4.29
C SER A 79 14.79 -3.63 -5.25
N VAL A 80 13.79 -2.87 -5.71
CA VAL A 80 12.71 -3.35 -6.59
C VAL A 80 12.71 -2.71 -7.97
N TRP A 81 13.41 -1.58 -8.13
CA TRP A 81 13.59 -0.86 -9.38
C TRP A 81 15.02 -0.31 -9.47
N PRO A 82 15.98 -1.12 -9.96
CA PRO A 82 17.41 -0.75 -9.98
C PRO A 82 17.73 0.52 -10.77
N ASP A 83 16.95 0.83 -11.80
CA ASP A 83 17.16 1.99 -12.68
C ASP A 83 16.49 3.29 -12.19
N ALA A 84 15.96 3.32 -10.96
CA ALA A 84 15.21 4.46 -10.44
C ALA A 84 15.98 5.79 -10.51
N PHE A 85 17.27 5.81 -10.16
CA PHE A 85 18.06 7.05 -10.23
C PHE A 85 18.22 7.57 -11.67
N HIS A 86 18.33 6.69 -12.67
CA HIS A 86 18.35 7.10 -14.07
C HIS A 86 17.03 7.72 -14.52
N ALA A 87 15.90 7.19 -14.04
CA ALA A 87 14.59 7.78 -14.30
C ALA A 87 14.42 9.15 -13.64
N VAL A 88 14.92 9.32 -12.41
CA VAL A 88 14.90 10.60 -11.69
C VAL A 88 15.73 11.67 -12.39
N ASP A 89 16.91 11.31 -12.92
CA ASP A 89 17.78 12.23 -13.65
C ASP A 89 17.11 12.80 -14.93
N ARG A 90 16.27 11.99 -15.59
CA ARG A 90 15.52 12.36 -16.80
C ARG A 90 14.20 13.07 -16.53
N HIS A 91 13.72 13.08 -15.28
CA HIS A 91 12.42 13.62 -14.91
C HIS A 91 12.35 15.15 -15.05
N ARG A 92 11.35 15.66 -15.78
CA ARG A 92 11.16 17.10 -16.02
C ARG A 92 9.78 17.62 -15.65
N ALA A 93 8.76 16.76 -15.68
CA ALA A 93 7.38 17.11 -15.38
C ALA A 93 6.66 15.90 -14.76
N HIS A 94 5.49 16.12 -14.16
CA HIS A 94 4.69 15.00 -13.67
C HIS A 94 3.19 15.22 -13.84
N LEU A 95 2.46 14.11 -13.99
CA LEU A 95 1.00 14.11 -13.86
C LEU A 95 0.62 13.81 -12.41
N ILE A 96 -0.30 14.58 -11.86
CA ILE A 96 -0.92 14.34 -10.56
C ILE A 96 -2.28 13.68 -10.82
N ILE A 97 -2.46 12.46 -10.33
CA ILE A 97 -3.68 11.68 -10.55
C ILE A 97 -4.34 11.40 -9.22
N SER A 98 -5.61 11.78 -9.08
CA SER A 98 -6.37 11.53 -7.85
C SER A 98 -7.88 11.43 -8.10
N THR A 99 -8.54 10.57 -7.34
CA THR A 99 -10.01 10.43 -7.33
C THR A 99 -10.65 11.63 -6.63
N MET A 100 -11.51 12.35 -7.34
CA MET A 100 -12.25 13.53 -6.89
C MET A 100 -13.71 13.19 -6.55
N GLY A 101 -13.96 12.27 -5.62
CA GLY A 101 -15.31 12.02 -5.11
C GLY A 101 -16.36 11.72 -6.19
N SER A 102 -17.61 12.14 -5.97
CA SER A 102 -18.71 11.90 -6.93
C SER A 102 -18.61 12.81 -8.17
N ALA A 103 -18.78 12.22 -9.36
CA ALA A 103 -18.88 12.93 -10.63
C ALA A 103 -20.19 13.71 -10.80
N GLU A 104 -21.23 13.35 -10.05
CA GLU A 104 -22.54 14.02 -10.06
C GLU A 104 -22.90 14.54 -8.65
N LYS A 105 -23.55 15.70 -8.56
CA LYS A 105 -24.16 16.18 -7.30
C LYS A 105 -25.46 15.41 -7.03
N ASN A 106 -25.39 14.09 -6.94
CA ASN A 106 -26.52 13.25 -6.61
C ASN A 106 -26.36 12.78 -5.17
N ALA A 107 -27.43 12.92 -4.39
CA ALA A 107 -27.47 12.53 -2.97
C ALA A 107 -27.26 11.02 -2.71
N GLY A 108 -27.07 10.21 -3.76
CA GLY A 108 -26.92 8.76 -3.68
C GLY A 108 -25.50 8.22 -3.94
N THR A 109 -24.54 9.03 -4.40
CA THR A 109 -23.19 8.52 -4.67
C THR A 109 -22.39 8.39 -3.37
N THR A 110 -22.05 7.15 -3.00
CA THR A 110 -21.25 6.86 -1.81
C THR A 110 -19.84 7.42 -1.95
N GLU A 111 -19.32 8.06 -0.90
CA GLU A 111 -17.91 8.47 -0.87
C GLU A 111 -17.01 7.22 -0.93
N LEU A 112 -15.99 7.27 -1.80
CA LEU A 112 -15.00 6.19 -1.89
C LEU A 112 -14.21 6.09 -0.60
N GLY A 113 -14.10 4.87 -0.06
CA GLY A 113 -13.09 4.56 0.96
C GLY A 113 -11.67 4.66 0.39
N LEU A 114 -10.69 4.58 1.28
CA LEU A 114 -9.27 4.72 0.91
C LEU A 114 -8.83 3.61 -0.06
N VAL A 115 -9.31 2.39 0.15
CA VAL A 115 -8.99 1.24 -0.72
C VAL A 115 -9.61 1.43 -2.09
N GLU A 116 -10.91 1.76 -2.17
CA GLU A 116 -11.59 1.97 -3.45
C GLU A 116 -10.97 3.14 -4.23
N SER A 117 -10.62 4.22 -3.54
CA SER A 117 -9.84 5.34 -4.10
C SER A 117 -8.49 4.87 -4.64
N ALA A 118 -7.75 4.06 -3.87
CA ALA A 118 -6.47 3.53 -4.32
C ALA A 118 -6.61 2.65 -5.57
N ARG A 119 -7.61 1.78 -5.62
CA ARG A 119 -7.89 0.91 -6.78
C ARG A 119 -8.19 1.73 -8.04
N LEU A 120 -9.07 2.73 -7.93
CA LEU A 120 -9.42 3.59 -9.05
C LEU A 120 -8.22 4.42 -9.54
N THR A 121 -7.47 5.05 -8.64
CA THR A 121 -6.24 5.78 -9.02
C THR A 121 -5.23 4.83 -9.66
N THR A 122 -5.08 3.60 -9.16
CA THR A 122 -4.15 2.60 -9.72
C THR A 122 -4.51 2.22 -11.15
N ALA A 123 -5.80 1.98 -11.41
CA ALA A 123 -6.31 1.69 -12.74
C ALA A 123 -6.06 2.85 -13.71
N VAL A 124 -6.36 4.09 -13.29
CA VAL A 124 -6.15 5.28 -14.12
C VAL A 124 -4.67 5.49 -14.45
N VAL A 125 -3.78 5.37 -13.47
CA VAL A 125 -2.33 5.45 -13.72
C VAL A 125 -1.90 4.35 -14.70
N GLY A 126 -2.41 3.12 -14.55
CA GLY A 126 -2.15 2.03 -15.50
C GLY A 126 -2.57 2.36 -16.93
N GLY A 127 -3.75 2.97 -17.12
CA GLY A 127 -4.19 3.46 -18.41
C GLY A 127 -3.34 4.59 -18.97
N VAL A 128 -2.87 5.51 -18.11
CA VAL A 128 -1.98 6.61 -18.52
C VAL A 128 -0.65 6.07 -19.04
N LEU A 129 -0.03 5.14 -18.32
CA LEU A 129 1.22 4.51 -18.75
C LEU A 129 1.07 3.75 -20.08
N GLU A 130 -0.10 3.18 -20.36
CA GLU A 130 -0.42 2.53 -21.64
C GLU A 130 -0.60 3.54 -22.77
N ALA A 131 -1.27 4.67 -22.48
CA ALA A 131 -1.65 5.67 -23.47
C ALA A 131 -0.58 6.71 -23.77
N GLN A 132 0.47 6.82 -22.95
CA GLN A 132 1.50 7.84 -23.05
C GLN A 132 2.90 7.25 -23.00
N ARG A 133 3.71 7.65 -24.00
CA ARG A 133 5.15 7.39 -24.01
C ARG A 133 5.88 8.41 -23.12
N GLY A 134 7.10 8.08 -22.73
CA GLY A 134 7.93 8.99 -21.93
C GLY A 134 7.56 9.03 -20.44
N CYS A 135 6.72 8.12 -19.97
CA CYS A 135 6.53 7.89 -18.54
C CYS A 135 7.77 7.19 -17.97
N LEU A 136 8.37 7.79 -16.95
CA LEU A 136 9.62 7.36 -16.35
C LEU A 136 9.41 6.53 -15.08
N GLY A 137 8.27 6.68 -14.42
CA GLY A 137 7.93 5.96 -13.20
C GLY A 137 6.70 6.54 -12.52
N VAL A 138 6.30 5.93 -11.41
CA VAL A 138 5.19 6.39 -10.59
C VAL A 138 5.66 6.55 -9.15
N VAL A 139 5.39 7.71 -8.57
CA VAL A 139 5.51 7.93 -7.13
C VAL A 139 4.11 7.90 -6.52
N TRP A 140 3.84 6.91 -5.69
CA TRP A 140 2.59 6.79 -4.95
C TRP A 140 2.67 7.55 -3.64
N CYS A 141 1.67 8.40 -3.36
CA CYS A 141 1.55 9.21 -2.14
C CYS A 141 2.82 9.98 -1.74
N GLY A 142 3.70 10.25 -2.71
CA GLY A 142 4.97 10.96 -2.49
C GLY A 142 6.07 10.14 -1.80
N ASN A 143 5.87 8.84 -1.52
CA ASN A 143 6.81 8.08 -0.68
C ASN A 143 7.17 6.66 -1.18
N VAL A 144 6.50 6.17 -2.22
CA VAL A 144 6.70 4.82 -2.78
C VAL A 144 6.95 4.91 -4.28
N GLY A 145 8.13 4.49 -4.75
CA GLY A 145 8.55 4.61 -6.16
C GLY A 145 8.40 3.30 -6.93
N ARG A 146 7.78 3.31 -8.10
CA ARG A 146 7.57 2.12 -8.94
C ARG A 146 7.94 2.36 -10.39
N SER A 147 8.55 1.36 -11.01
CA SER A 147 8.85 1.42 -12.44
C SER A 147 7.55 1.39 -13.26
N PRO A 148 7.55 1.96 -14.48
CA PRO A 148 6.40 1.87 -15.37
C PRO A 148 5.95 0.43 -15.63
N GLU A 149 6.90 -0.50 -15.81
CA GLU A 149 6.64 -1.91 -16.10
C GLU A 149 5.93 -2.59 -14.92
N MET A 150 6.44 -2.38 -13.70
CA MET A 150 5.83 -2.93 -12.50
C MET A 150 4.40 -2.42 -12.32
N TRP A 151 4.19 -1.12 -12.58
CA TRP A 151 2.86 -0.53 -12.50
C TRP A 151 1.92 -1.07 -13.58
N LEU A 152 2.37 -1.17 -14.82
CA LEU A 152 1.59 -1.72 -15.92
C LEU A 152 1.19 -3.18 -15.67
N GLU A 153 2.10 -4.00 -15.14
CA GLU A 153 1.81 -5.39 -14.81
C GLU A 153 0.77 -5.48 -13.68
N GLN A 154 0.99 -4.79 -12.57
CA GLN A 154 0.18 -4.97 -11.38
C GLN A 154 -1.14 -4.21 -11.42
N SER A 155 -1.21 -3.07 -12.12
CA SER A 155 -2.44 -2.26 -12.21
C SER A 155 -3.57 -2.98 -12.93
N GLY A 156 -3.30 -3.99 -13.77
CA GLY A 156 -4.32 -4.88 -14.34
C GLY A 156 -5.20 -5.56 -13.28
N ARG A 157 -4.66 -5.76 -12.08
CA ARG A 157 -5.33 -6.37 -10.92
C ARG A 157 -5.91 -5.34 -9.94
N SER A 158 -6.05 -4.07 -10.34
CA SER A 158 -6.52 -2.98 -9.46
C SER A 158 -7.79 -3.34 -8.69
N PHE A 159 -8.74 -4.06 -9.29
CA PHE A 159 -10.01 -4.42 -8.66
C PHE A 159 -10.06 -5.82 -8.08
N THR A 160 -8.95 -6.56 -8.10
CA THR A 160 -8.88 -7.88 -7.49
C THR A 160 -9.06 -7.75 -5.96
N PRO A 161 -9.84 -8.63 -5.31
CA PRO A 161 -10.00 -8.62 -3.86
C PRO A 161 -8.73 -9.12 -3.14
N PHE A 162 -8.72 -9.02 -1.82
CA PHE A 162 -7.75 -9.73 -0.99
C PHE A 162 -7.74 -11.24 -1.33
N PRO A 163 -6.56 -11.89 -1.39
CA PRO A 163 -5.23 -11.36 -1.07
C PRO A 163 -4.47 -10.72 -2.24
N ASP A 164 -5.04 -10.76 -3.45
CA ASP A 164 -4.32 -10.54 -4.71
C ASP A 164 -4.42 -9.11 -5.27
N HIS A 165 -4.91 -8.16 -4.47
CA HIS A 165 -4.88 -6.74 -4.84
C HIS A 165 -3.43 -6.24 -4.94
N PRO A 166 -3.14 -5.19 -5.73
CA PRO A 166 -1.77 -4.78 -6.02
C PRO A 166 -1.18 -3.91 -4.90
N PHE A 167 -1.21 -4.37 -3.65
CA PHE A 167 -0.67 -3.61 -2.50
C PHE A 167 0.81 -3.27 -2.66
N GLY A 168 1.55 -4.08 -3.42
CA GLY A 168 2.95 -3.83 -3.74
C GLY A 168 3.18 -2.51 -4.47
N LEU A 169 2.17 -1.94 -5.14
CA LEU A 169 2.24 -0.60 -5.75
C LEU A 169 2.08 0.53 -4.72
N TRP A 170 1.48 0.26 -3.56
CA TRP A 170 1.07 1.29 -2.61
C TRP A 170 2.00 1.40 -1.40
N MET A 171 2.84 0.39 -1.17
CA MET A 171 3.72 0.32 -0.02
C MET A 171 5.00 -0.46 -0.34
N GLU A 172 6.07 -0.17 0.38
CA GLU A 172 7.34 -0.90 0.36
C GLU A 172 7.48 -1.78 1.60
N ILE A 173 8.20 -2.89 1.43
CA ILE A 173 8.67 -3.72 2.54
C ILE A 173 10.18 -3.59 2.56
N VAL A 174 10.72 -2.99 3.62
CA VAL A 174 12.14 -2.73 3.77
C VAL A 174 12.73 -3.75 4.75
N PRO A 175 13.50 -4.75 4.28
CA PRO A 175 14.18 -5.66 5.17
C PRO A 175 15.32 -4.94 5.91
N PHE A 176 15.60 -5.38 7.13
CA PHE A 176 16.73 -4.92 7.92
C PHE A 176 17.29 -6.08 8.74
N ARG A 177 18.52 -5.91 9.21
CA ARG A 177 19.18 -6.85 10.13
C ARG A 177 19.63 -6.12 11.39
N CYS A 178 19.33 -6.69 12.55
CA CYS A 178 19.74 -6.18 13.85
C CYS A 178 20.40 -7.31 14.65
N GLY A 179 21.74 -7.37 14.61
CA GLY A 179 22.48 -8.54 15.10
C GLY A 179 22.15 -9.76 14.23
N GLU A 180 21.75 -10.86 14.87
CA GLU A 180 21.33 -12.09 14.18
C GLU A 180 19.86 -12.06 13.74
N THR A 181 19.07 -11.09 14.20
CA THR A 181 17.63 -11.01 13.89
C THR A 181 17.40 -10.29 12.57
N VAL A 182 16.68 -10.95 11.66
CA VAL A 182 16.14 -10.33 10.45
C VAL A 182 14.75 -9.79 10.74
N GLY A 183 14.46 -8.60 10.25
CA GLY A 183 13.15 -7.98 10.35
C GLY A 183 12.81 -7.21 9.08
N ALA A 184 11.60 -6.70 9.02
CA ALA A 184 11.19 -5.78 7.97
C ALA A 184 10.19 -4.77 8.50
N TYR A 185 10.14 -3.59 7.89
CA TYR A 185 9.09 -2.62 8.15
C TYR A 185 8.44 -2.14 6.86
N THR A 186 7.23 -1.61 6.96
CA THR A 186 6.53 -1.04 5.80
C THR A 186 6.75 0.46 5.70
N VAL A 187 6.66 0.97 4.47
CA VAL A 187 6.53 2.41 4.20
C VAL A 187 5.36 2.60 3.23
N GLY A 188 4.37 3.41 3.62
CA GLY A 188 3.18 3.72 2.81
C GLY A 188 1.90 3.04 3.31
N LEU A 189 1.99 2.00 4.14
CA LEU A 189 0.81 1.30 4.68
C LEU A 189 -0.04 2.23 5.57
N SER A 190 0.61 3.19 6.23
CA SER A 190 -0.05 4.17 7.08
C SER A 190 -1.09 5.02 6.33
N ALA A 191 -1.02 5.12 4.99
CA ALA A 191 -2.04 5.79 4.19
C ALA A 191 -3.42 5.09 4.28
N PHE A 192 -3.46 3.80 4.63
CA PHE A 192 -4.68 3.00 4.75
C PHE A 192 -5.12 2.79 6.20
N THR A 193 -4.15 2.59 7.10
CA THR A 193 -4.42 2.12 8.47
C THR A 193 -4.02 3.13 9.55
N GLY A 194 -3.34 4.23 9.18
CA GLY A 194 -2.71 5.16 10.10
C GLY A 194 -1.45 4.64 10.80
N ARG A 195 -0.97 3.43 10.45
CA ARG A 195 0.22 2.80 11.03
C ARG A 195 1.02 2.03 9.99
N GLU A 196 2.33 1.98 10.18
CA GLU A 196 3.20 1.02 9.47
C GLU A 196 3.27 -0.31 10.24
N ILE A 197 3.82 -1.36 9.63
CA ILE A 197 4.20 -2.61 10.30
C ILE A 197 5.70 -2.56 10.59
N GLU A 198 6.11 -3.03 11.77
CA GLU A 198 7.51 -3.32 12.10
C GLU A 198 7.59 -4.76 12.62
N PHE A 199 8.14 -5.67 11.82
CA PHE A 199 8.17 -7.10 12.10
C PHE A 199 9.60 -7.54 12.42
N GLU A 200 9.84 -8.04 13.63
CA GLU A 200 11.15 -8.50 14.11
C GLU A 200 10.96 -9.78 14.94
N VAL A 201 10.99 -10.94 14.28
CA VAL A 201 10.81 -12.24 14.92
C VAL A 201 12.07 -13.07 14.69
N ASP A 202 12.64 -13.59 15.77
CA ASP A 202 13.87 -14.37 15.75
C ASP A 202 13.68 -15.71 15.01
N GLY A 203 14.77 -16.24 14.44
CA GLY A 203 14.79 -17.56 13.80
C GLY A 203 14.18 -17.63 12.39
N LEU A 204 13.63 -16.53 11.87
CA LEU A 204 13.10 -16.47 10.51
C LEU A 204 14.15 -15.96 9.52
N ASP A 205 14.17 -16.56 8.32
CA ASP A 205 14.92 -16.01 7.19
C ASP A 205 14.22 -14.80 6.57
N GLU A 206 14.97 -14.01 5.80
CA GLU A 206 14.51 -12.77 5.20
C GLU A 206 13.30 -12.94 4.27
N ARG A 207 13.24 -14.03 3.51
CA ARG A 207 12.15 -14.28 2.57
C ARG A 207 10.85 -14.58 3.32
N VAL A 208 10.94 -15.36 4.41
CA VAL A 208 9.79 -15.65 5.27
C VAL A 208 9.30 -14.37 5.96
N VAL A 209 10.21 -13.54 6.47
CA VAL A 209 9.87 -12.23 7.05
C VAL A 209 9.13 -11.34 6.04
N ILE A 210 9.68 -11.17 4.83
CA ILE A 210 9.06 -10.36 3.77
C ILE A 210 7.68 -10.91 3.40
N GLY A 211 7.56 -12.23 3.24
CA GLY A 211 6.29 -12.90 2.93
C GLY A 211 5.22 -12.66 3.99
N ARG A 212 5.59 -12.75 5.28
CA ARG A 212 4.67 -12.48 6.40
C ARG A 212 4.22 -11.03 6.44
N VAL A 213 5.15 -10.08 6.28
CA VAL A 213 4.80 -8.65 6.23
C VAL A 213 3.90 -8.34 5.04
N ALA A 214 4.14 -8.94 3.88
CA ALA A 214 3.28 -8.78 2.70
C ALA A 214 1.85 -9.29 2.95
N GLN A 215 1.70 -10.46 3.55
CA GLN A 215 0.39 -11.03 3.90
C GLN A 215 -0.34 -10.17 4.93
N LEU A 216 0.35 -9.73 5.98
CA LEU A 216 -0.20 -8.85 7.00
C LEU A 216 -0.64 -7.51 6.41
N ALA A 217 0.20 -6.88 5.60
CA ALA A 217 -0.11 -5.61 4.94
C ALA A 217 -1.34 -5.74 4.03
N SER A 218 -1.39 -6.77 3.17
CA SER A 218 -2.57 -7.04 2.33
C SER A 218 -3.83 -7.25 3.17
N PHE A 219 -3.72 -8.02 4.27
CA PHE A 219 -4.85 -8.26 5.17
C PHE A 219 -5.38 -6.96 5.79
N VAL A 220 -4.52 -6.12 6.35
CA VAL A 220 -4.96 -4.89 7.04
C VAL A 220 -5.43 -3.81 6.07
N ILE A 221 -4.94 -3.79 4.83
CA ILE A 221 -5.50 -2.92 3.79
C ILE A 221 -6.95 -3.32 3.51
N ALA A 222 -7.23 -4.62 3.40
CA ALA A 222 -8.56 -5.10 3.05
C ALA A 222 -9.55 -5.08 4.23
N ASN A 223 -9.08 -5.30 5.46
CA ASN A 223 -9.95 -5.52 6.63
C ASN A 223 -9.80 -4.45 7.72
N GLY A 224 -8.83 -3.55 7.61
CA GLY A 224 -8.45 -2.63 8.68
C GLY A 224 -7.66 -3.33 9.81
N ILE A 225 -7.47 -2.60 10.91
CA ILE A 225 -6.83 -3.13 12.13
C ILE A 225 -7.93 -3.63 13.07
N GLY A 226 -8.15 -4.94 13.10
CA GLY A 226 -9.11 -5.58 14.01
C GLY A 226 -8.56 -5.83 15.42
N THR A 227 -9.34 -6.51 16.25
CA THR A 227 -8.96 -6.83 17.65
C THR A 227 -7.80 -7.82 17.71
N GLU A 228 -7.64 -8.66 16.69
CA GLU A 228 -6.50 -9.57 16.51
C GLU A 228 -5.15 -8.84 16.37
N LEU A 229 -5.18 -7.56 16.01
CA LEU A 229 -4.00 -6.68 15.92
C LEU A 229 -3.99 -5.58 16.97
N ALA A 230 -4.77 -5.75 18.06
CA ALA A 230 -4.74 -4.84 19.19
C ALA A 230 -3.40 -4.91 19.92
N SER A 231 -2.94 -3.77 20.45
CA SER A 231 -1.74 -3.74 21.29
C SER A 231 -1.93 -4.63 22.53
N GLY A 232 -0.99 -5.55 22.75
CA GLY A 232 -1.05 -6.56 23.81
C GLY A 232 -1.54 -7.93 23.34
N ALA A 233 -2.01 -8.06 22.09
CA ALA A 233 -2.30 -9.37 21.50
C ALA A 233 -1.03 -10.22 21.39
N VAL A 234 -1.20 -11.54 21.50
CA VAL A 234 -0.09 -12.51 21.40
C VAL A 234 -0.50 -13.64 20.47
N PHE A 235 0.31 -13.89 19.45
CA PHE A 235 0.17 -15.04 18.56
C PHE A 235 0.96 -16.23 19.12
N GLU A 236 0.39 -17.42 18.99
CA GLU A 236 1.04 -18.66 19.37
C GLU A 236 2.06 -19.11 18.31
N ALA A 237 2.98 -19.96 18.75
CA ALA A 237 3.99 -20.58 17.90
C ALA A 237 3.33 -21.38 16.75
N ASP A 238 3.95 -21.35 15.58
CA ASP A 238 3.55 -22.13 14.40
C ASP A 238 4.73 -22.98 13.90
N SER A 239 4.61 -23.58 12.72
CA SER A 239 5.69 -24.43 12.18
C SER A 239 6.97 -23.68 11.82
N GLU A 240 6.92 -22.35 11.68
CA GLU A 240 8.09 -21.52 11.34
C GLU A 240 8.59 -20.71 12.54
N ILE A 241 7.76 -20.50 13.57
CA ILE A 241 8.11 -19.74 14.78
C ILE A 241 7.94 -20.63 16.01
N GLU A 242 9.02 -20.89 16.73
CA GLU A 242 9.01 -21.74 17.92
C GLU A 242 8.50 -21.04 19.20
N HIS A 243 8.38 -19.72 19.18
CA HIS A 243 8.00 -18.89 20.32
C HIS A 243 6.78 -18.01 20.04
N ARG A 244 6.23 -17.43 21.11
CA ARG A 244 5.07 -16.53 21.02
C ARG A 244 5.47 -15.18 20.46
N VAL A 245 4.59 -14.52 19.71
CA VAL A 245 4.84 -13.21 19.10
C VAL A 245 3.89 -12.18 19.69
N ALA A 246 4.41 -11.10 20.28
CA ALA A 246 3.61 -10.02 20.82
C ALA A 246 3.35 -8.93 19.76
N VAL A 247 2.13 -8.38 19.80
CA VAL A 247 1.71 -7.19 19.05
C VAL A 247 1.77 -5.97 19.94
N LEU A 248 2.46 -4.92 19.52
CA LEU A 248 2.56 -3.67 20.28
C LEU A 248 2.32 -2.47 19.36
N HIS A 249 1.55 -1.50 19.82
CA HIS A 249 1.42 -0.21 19.13
C HIS A 249 2.42 0.78 19.73
N ARG A 250 3.34 1.31 18.93
CA ARG A 250 4.39 2.24 19.39
C ARG A 250 4.84 3.18 18.28
N ASN A 251 5.76 4.10 18.59
CA ASN A 251 6.50 4.83 17.55
C ASN A 251 7.69 3.98 17.10
N SER A 252 7.96 3.98 15.79
CA SER A 252 9.06 3.21 15.23
C SER A 252 10.42 3.76 15.65
N ARG A 253 11.39 2.86 15.82
CA ARG A 253 12.80 3.24 15.98
C ARG A 253 13.44 3.76 14.69
N PHE A 254 12.79 3.54 13.54
CA PHE A 254 13.25 3.99 12.23
C PHE A 254 12.69 5.36 11.84
N ASN A 255 12.00 6.05 12.76
CA ASN A 255 11.38 7.36 12.52
C ASN A 255 10.33 7.37 11.39
N ILE A 256 9.68 6.23 11.12
CA ILE A 256 8.59 6.07 10.14
C ILE A 256 7.18 6.34 10.74
N GLY A 257 7.13 6.92 11.94
CA GLY A 257 5.88 7.22 12.64
C GLY A 257 5.31 6.05 13.46
N PRO A 258 3.99 6.02 13.69
CA PRO A 258 3.31 4.98 14.45
C PRO A 258 3.36 3.62 13.75
N VAL A 259 3.69 2.56 14.49
CA VAL A 259 3.78 1.18 14.00
C VAL A 259 2.93 0.21 14.81
N ILE A 260 2.53 -0.88 14.15
CA ILE A 260 2.18 -2.16 14.76
C ILE A 260 3.45 -3.01 14.73
N THR A 261 4.01 -3.29 15.90
CA THR A 261 5.21 -4.12 16.02
C THR A 261 4.85 -5.56 16.33
N PHE A 262 5.48 -6.49 15.62
CA PHE A 262 5.48 -7.92 15.92
C PHE A 262 6.87 -8.30 16.41
N SER A 263 6.95 -8.84 17.62
CA SER A 263 8.25 -9.22 18.18
C SER A 263 8.20 -10.48 19.02
N SER A 264 9.30 -11.24 18.98
CA SER A 264 9.46 -12.45 19.80
C SER A 264 9.22 -12.12 21.28
N VAL A 265 8.33 -12.89 21.91
CA VAL A 265 8.22 -12.96 23.37
C VAL A 265 9.31 -13.92 23.86
N GLY A 266 10.56 -13.55 23.66
CA GLY A 266 11.66 -14.21 24.35
C GLY A 266 11.70 -13.73 25.80
N ASP A 267 12.00 -14.64 26.74
CA ASP A 267 12.45 -14.35 28.11
C ASP A 267 13.69 -13.43 28.09
N ARG A 268 13.55 -12.18 27.66
CA ARG A 268 14.60 -11.16 27.75
C ARG A 268 14.53 -10.60 29.18
N PRO A 269 15.45 -10.97 30.10
CA PRO A 269 15.43 -10.44 31.46
C PRO A 269 15.81 -8.97 31.40
N GLY A 270 14.82 -8.07 31.31
CA GLY A 270 15.10 -6.64 31.41
C GLY A 270 14.07 -5.68 30.84
N LYS A 271 13.14 -6.08 29.96
CA LYS A 271 12.19 -5.12 29.34
C LYS A 271 10.72 -5.23 29.77
N GLN A 272 10.38 -6.17 30.65
CA GLN A 272 8.99 -6.42 31.09
C GLN A 272 8.58 -5.74 32.41
N LYS A 273 9.33 -4.75 32.92
CA LYS A 273 9.04 -4.19 34.26
C LYS A 273 7.79 -3.31 34.40
N ASN A 274 7.03 -3.03 33.33
CA ASN A 274 5.83 -2.16 33.42
C ASN A 274 4.50 -2.84 33.04
N LEU A 275 4.42 -4.18 32.98
CA LEU A 275 3.18 -4.89 32.65
C LEU A 275 2.63 -5.73 33.82
N ARG A 276 2.65 -5.18 35.05
CA ARG A 276 1.83 -5.68 36.15
C ARG A 276 0.91 -4.59 36.66
N GLY A 277 -0.31 -4.59 36.14
CA GLY A 277 -1.39 -3.74 36.57
C GLY A 277 -2.73 -4.35 36.16
N HIS A 278 -3.09 -5.46 36.84
CA HIS A 278 -4.44 -5.94 37.16
C HIS A 278 -4.54 -7.47 37.06
N SER A 279 -4.50 -8.07 38.25
CA SER A 279 -4.89 -9.42 38.56
C SER A 279 -6.39 -9.63 38.35
N TYR A 280 -6.77 -10.73 37.69
CA TYR A 280 -7.99 -11.44 38.07
C TYR A 280 -7.87 -12.95 37.74
N LEU A 281 -7.78 -13.72 38.83
CA LEU A 281 -8.19 -15.11 39.09
C LEU A 281 -7.77 -16.27 38.16
N ASP A 282 -7.11 -17.22 38.82
CA ASP A 282 -6.94 -18.64 38.50
C ASP A 282 -8.23 -19.35 38.03
N ARG A 283 -8.07 -20.31 37.09
CA ARG A 283 -8.57 -21.71 37.18
C ARG A 283 -8.02 -22.59 36.03
N PRO A 284 -8.08 -23.94 36.14
CA PRO A 284 -6.99 -24.85 35.78
C PRO A 284 -7.07 -25.51 34.39
N LYS A 285 -5.94 -26.12 34.03
CA LYS A 285 -5.64 -26.90 32.81
C LYS A 285 -6.65 -28.04 32.56
N SER A 286 -7.04 -28.19 31.29
CA SER A 286 -7.42 -29.48 30.71
C SER A 286 -6.72 -29.68 29.37
N SER A 287 -6.18 -30.89 29.18
CA SER A 287 -5.50 -31.37 27.99
C SER A 287 -6.50 -31.87 26.95
N VAL A 288 -6.32 -31.53 25.67
CA VAL A 288 -6.62 -32.43 24.55
C VAL A 288 -5.59 -32.18 23.44
N ALA A 289 -4.96 -33.26 22.99
CA ALA A 289 -4.09 -33.31 21.83
C ALA A 289 -4.92 -33.55 20.55
N GLY A 290 -4.49 -32.97 19.43
CA GLY A 290 -4.84 -33.46 18.08
C GLY A 290 -5.01 -32.40 17.00
N HIS A 291 -4.25 -32.59 15.91
CA HIS A 291 -4.42 -32.08 14.53
C HIS A 291 -3.77 -30.76 14.10
N VAL A 292 -2.53 -30.91 13.60
CA VAL A 292 -2.04 -30.63 12.23
C VAL A 292 -2.51 -29.33 11.54
N GLY A 293 -1.56 -28.41 11.38
CA GLY A 293 -1.31 -27.67 10.14
C GLY A 293 -2.35 -26.64 9.72
N GLN A 294 -2.31 -25.44 10.31
CA GLN A 294 -2.79 -24.22 9.67
C GLN A 294 -1.76 -23.12 9.92
N GLY A 295 -1.22 -22.55 8.83
CA GLY A 295 -0.39 -21.34 8.88
C GLY A 295 -1.18 -20.16 9.46
N TRP A 296 -0.62 -18.95 9.43
CA TRP A 296 -1.26 -17.67 9.81
C TRP A 296 -2.48 -17.33 8.93
N ALA A 297 -3.45 -18.24 8.85
CA ALA A 297 -4.75 -18.01 8.27
C ALA A 297 -5.53 -17.23 9.32
N LEU A 298 -5.43 -15.91 9.24
CA LEU A 298 -6.43 -14.99 9.74
C LEU A 298 -7.75 -15.33 9.02
N ARG A 299 -8.47 -16.36 9.51
CA ARG A 299 -9.81 -16.67 9.05
C ARG A 299 -10.77 -15.73 9.78
N PRO A 300 -11.63 -14.98 9.07
CA PRO A 300 -12.69 -14.26 9.73
C PRO A 300 -13.62 -15.27 10.40
N GLY A 301 -13.80 -15.12 11.72
CA GLY A 301 -14.81 -15.87 12.45
C GLY A 301 -16.17 -15.61 11.82
N LYS A 302 -16.84 -16.66 11.34
CA LYS A 302 -18.23 -16.57 10.93
C LYS A 302 -19.06 -16.23 12.17
N SER A 303 -19.79 -15.13 12.11
CA SER A 303 -20.89 -14.80 13.01
C SER A 303 -21.95 -15.89 13.03
#